data_AF-A0A6L9J4V7-F1
#
_entry.id   AF-A0A6L9J4V7-F1
#
_cell.length_a   1.000
_cell.length_b   1.000
_cell.length_c   1.000
_cell.angle_alpha   90.00
_cell.angle_beta   90.00
_cell.angle_gamma   90.00
#
_symmetry.space_group_name_H-M   'P 1'
#
loop_
_entity.id
_entity.type
_entity.pdbx_description
1 polymer ?
#
loop_
_entity_poly.entity_id
_entity_poly.type
_entity_poly.pdbx_seq_one_letter_code
_entity_poly.pdbx_strand_id
1 'polypeptide(L)'
;MNRLSQLPPQRVLLSLILAGYLILALVYSLVTPLFEASDELWHYPLVEHLANNGLKLPTQDPANPGLWRQEGSQPPLYYFLGAALTAWVDTADFDDVYQENPHPQ
;
A
#
# COMPACT_ATOMS: atom_id res chain seq x y z
N MET A 1 22.50 3.14 32.41
CA MET A 1 23.37 4.02 31.59
C MET A 1 22.62 4.42 30.33
N ASN A 2 22.31 5.71 30.18
CA ASN A 2 21.45 6.23 29.10
C ASN A 2 22.30 6.33 27.82
N ARG A 3 22.17 5.38 26.87
CA ARG A 3 23.01 5.35 25.64
C ARG A 3 22.91 6.63 24.80
N LEU A 4 21.84 7.40 24.97
CA LEU A 4 21.60 8.66 24.27
C LEU A 4 22.65 9.73 24.57
N SER A 5 23.25 9.73 25.77
CA SER A 5 24.25 10.75 26.16
C SER A 5 25.68 10.46 25.65
N GLN A 6 25.89 9.31 24.99
CA GLN A 6 27.18 8.87 24.46
C GLN A 6 27.24 8.94 22.93
N LEU A 7 26.16 9.35 22.28
CA LEU A 7 26.09 9.46 20.82
C LEU A 7 26.70 10.79 20.37
N PRO A 8 27.53 10.80 19.31
CA PRO A 8 27.98 12.06 18.71
C PRO A 8 26.76 12.89 18.28
N PRO A 9 26.82 14.23 18.36
CA PRO A 9 25.67 15.11 18.16
C PRO A 9 25.00 14.92 16.78
N GLN A 10 25.76 14.51 15.77
CA GLN A 10 25.24 14.16 14.45
C GLN A 10 24.29 12.96 14.49
N ARG A 11 24.57 11.93 15.31
CA ARG A 11 23.69 10.76 15.44
C ARG A 11 22.42 11.09 16.19
N VAL A 12 22.49 11.97 17.18
CA VAL A 12 21.30 12.47 17.88
C VAL A 12 20.42 13.25 16.91
N LEU A 13 21.00 14.18 16.14
CA LEU A 13 20.27 14.94 15.13
C LEU A 13 19.62 14.04 14.06
N LEU A 14 20.37 13.07 13.50
CA LEU A 14 19.84 12.10 12.55
C LEU A 14 18.70 11.27 13.15
N SER A 15 18.82 10.86 14.41
CA SER A 15 17.76 10.11 15.11
C SER A 15 16.50 10.95 15.28
N LEU A 16 16.64 12.24 15.60
CA LEU A 16 15.52 13.18 15.71
C LEU A 16 14.84 13.42 14.35
N ILE A 17 15.62 13.60 13.28
CA ILE A 17 15.10 13.74 11.93
C ILE A 17 14.34 12.48 11.51
N LEU A 18 14.92 11.30 11.74
CA LEU A 18 14.28 10.02 11.42
C LEU A 18 12.99 9.83 12.21
N ALA A 19 13.01 10.13 13.51
CA ALA A 19 11.81 10.06 14.35
C ALA A 19 10.72 11.03 13.86
N GLY A 20 11.09 12.28 13.55
CA GLY A 20 10.16 13.27 13.00
C GLY A 20 9.57 12.83 11.65
N TYR A 21 10.40 12.30 10.75
CA TYR A 21 9.95 11.74 9.48
C TYR A 21 8.95 10.59 9.67
N LEU A 22 9.25 9.62 10.54
CA LEU A 22 8.37 8.48 10.81
C LEU A 22 7.03 8.91 11.41
N ILE A 23 7.04 9.89 12.32
CA ILE A 23 5.81 10.45 12.90
C ILE A 23 4.97 11.09 11.81
N LEU A 24 5.57 11.94 10.96
CA LEU A 24 4.86 12.61 9.87
C LEU A 24 4.31 11.61 8.85
N ALA A 25 5.11 10.61 8.46
CA ALA A 25 4.70 9.57 7.54
C ALA A 25 3.53 8.73 8.10
N LEU A 26 3.57 8.40 9.40
CA LEU A 26 2.49 7.66 10.05
C LEU A 26 1.21 8.51 10.15
N VAL A 27 1.32 9.79 10.53
CA VAL A 27 0.17 10.70 10.58
C VAL A 27 -0.45 10.83 9.19
N TYR A 28 0.39 11.02 8.16
CA TYR A 28 -0.08 11.07 6.78
C TYR A 28 -0.81 9.78 6.39
N SER A 29 -0.21 8.62 6.68
CA SER A 29 -0.82 7.31 6.39
C SER A 29 -2.14 7.04 7.12
N LEU A 30 -2.33 7.60 8.32
CA LEU A 30 -3.55 7.39 9.11
C LEU A 30 -4.66 8.38 8.76
N VAL A 31 -4.30 9.57 8.28
CA VAL A 31 -5.26 10.64 7.97
C VAL A 31 -5.72 10.59 6.51
N THR A 32 -4.86 10.11 5.59
CA THR A 32 -5.25 9.84 4.21
C THR A 32 -6.20 8.63 4.18
N PRO A 33 -7.45 8.80 3.73
CA PRO A 33 -8.37 7.68 3.57
C PRO A 33 -7.82 6.63 2.61
N LEU A 34 -8.21 5.37 2.83
CA LEU A 34 -7.83 4.26 1.96
C LEU A 34 -8.24 4.58 0.51
N PHE A 35 -7.37 4.26 -0.45
CA PHE A 35 -7.59 4.47 -1.88
C PHE A 35 -7.64 5.93 -2.35
N GLU A 36 -7.33 6.91 -1.49
CA GLU A 36 -7.10 8.29 -1.91
C GLU A 36 -5.65 8.56 -2.35
N ALA A 37 -4.70 7.71 -1.94
CA ALA A 37 -3.35 7.77 -2.49
C ALA A 37 -3.36 7.29 -3.95
N SER A 38 -2.76 8.08 -4.84
CA SER A 38 -2.76 7.92 -6.32
C SER A 38 -2.61 6.48 -6.83
N ASP A 39 -1.79 5.69 -6.15
CA ASP A 39 -1.34 4.40 -6.65
C ASP A 39 -2.11 3.23 -6.01
N GLU A 40 -2.69 3.39 -4.82
CA GLU A 40 -3.38 2.32 -4.09
C GLU A 40 -4.58 1.77 -4.85
N LEU A 41 -5.30 2.66 -5.54
CA LEU A 41 -6.53 2.37 -6.28
C LEU A 41 -6.34 1.37 -7.43
N TRP A 42 -5.12 1.26 -7.97
CA TRP A 42 -4.80 0.34 -9.07
C TRP A 42 -3.99 -0.87 -8.60
N HIS A 43 -3.13 -0.69 -7.60
CA HIS A 43 -2.26 -1.77 -7.12
C HIS A 43 -2.99 -2.75 -6.19
N TYR A 44 -3.77 -2.26 -5.24
CA TYR A 44 -4.38 -3.10 -4.23
C TYR A 44 -5.46 -4.06 -4.78
N PRO A 45 -6.31 -3.70 -5.75
CA PRO A 45 -7.27 -4.64 -6.33
C PRO A 45 -6.59 -5.88 -6.94
N LEU A 46 -5.37 -5.76 -7.47
CA LEU A 46 -4.63 -6.91 -7.96
C LEU A 46 -4.14 -7.80 -6.81
N VAL A 47 -3.70 -7.21 -5.71
CA VAL A 47 -3.31 -7.94 -4.49
C VAL A 47 -4.50 -8.70 -3.90
N GLU A 48 -5.64 -8.03 -3.74
CA GLU A 48 -6.89 -8.61 -3.26
C GLU A 48 -7.33 -9.77 -4.16
N HIS A 49 -7.34 -9.55 -5.48
CA HIS A 49 -7.73 -10.58 -6.43
C HIS A 49 -6.87 -11.84 -6.29
N LEU A 50 -5.55 -11.67 -6.20
CA LEU A 50 -4.63 -12.79 -6.04
C LEU A 50 -4.82 -13.50 -4.69
N ALA A 51 -5.02 -12.76 -3.61
CA ALA A 51 -5.25 -13.32 -2.29
C ALA A 51 -6.53 -14.17 -2.25
N ASN A 52 -7.61 -13.69 -2.85
CA ASN A 52 -8.92 -14.34 -2.82
C ASN A 52 -9.14 -15.40 -3.92
N ASN A 53 -8.34 -15.39 -4.99
CA ASN A 53 -8.49 -16.31 -6.13
C ASN A 53 -7.37 -17.36 -6.23
N GLY A 54 -6.61 -17.59 -5.16
CA GLY A 54 -5.57 -18.62 -5.11
C GLY A 54 -4.36 -18.31 -6.00
N LEU A 55 -3.94 -17.04 -6.00
CA LEU A 55 -2.81 -16.50 -6.76
C LEU A 55 -2.94 -16.67 -8.29
N LYS A 56 -4.17 -16.78 -8.80
CA LYS A 56 -4.44 -16.81 -10.24
C LYS A 56 -4.32 -15.41 -10.82
N LEU A 57 -3.50 -15.27 -11.87
CA LEU A 57 -3.39 -14.01 -12.59
C LEU A 57 -4.73 -13.65 -13.25
N PRO A 58 -5.08 -12.36 -13.27
CA PRO A 58 -6.30 -11.91 -13.94
C PRO A 58 -6.23 -12.15 -15.44
N THR A 59 -7.40 -12.33 -16.07
CA THR A 59 -7.49 -12.40 -17.53
C THR A 59 -7.32 -10.99 -18.11
N GLN A 60 -6.44 -10.84 -19.10
CA GLN A 60 -6.24 -9.56 -19.78
C GLN A 60 -7.25 -9.38 -20.91
N ASP A 61 -8.19 -8.44 -20.74
CA ASP A 61 -9.17 -8.05 -21.75
C ASP A 61 -9.03 -6.54 -22.06
N PRO A 62 -8.61 -6.15 -23.28
CA PRO A 62 -8.53 -4.74 -23.67
C PRO A 62 -9.86 -3.99 -23.64
N ALA A 63 -10.99 -4.67 -23.78
CA ALA A 63 -12.32 -4.06 -23.72
C ALA A 63 -12.82 -3.87 -22.27
N ASN A 64 -12.26 -4.63 -21.33
CA ASN A 64 -12.60 -4.55 -19.91
C ASN A 64 -11.35 -4.83 -19.05
N PRO A 65 -10.51 -3.81 -18.80
CA PRO A 65 -9.21 -4.00 -18.17
C PRO A 65 -9.29 -4.33 -16.66
N GLY A 66 -10.49 -4.31 -16.06
CA GLY A 66 -10.70 -4.58 -14.63
C GLY A 66 -10.23 -3.45 -13.72
N LEU A 67 -10.34 -3.67 -12.40
CA LEU A 67 -10.00 -2.68 -11.37
C LEU A 67 -8.51 -2.33 -11.35
N TRP A 68 -7.63 -3.28 -11.63
CA TRP A 68 -6.17 -3.07 -11.69
C TRP A 68 -5.70 -2.39 -12.99
N ARG A 69 -6.57 -2.20 -13.99
CA ARG A 69 -6.24 -1.55 -15.27
C ARG A 69 -4.91 -2.06 -15.88
N GLN A 70 -3.95 -1.16 -16.11
CA GLN A 70 -2.64 -1.49 -16.69
C GLN A 70 -1.76 -2.30 -15.72
N GLU A 71 -2.00 -2.22 -14.40
CA GLU A 71 -1.23 -2.93 -13.38
C GLU A 71 -1.35 -4.45 -13.49
N GLY A 72 -2.46 -4.95 -14.06
CA GLY A 72 -2.63 -6.37 -14.38
C GLY A 72 -1.64 -6.92 -15.42
N SER A 73 -0.84 -6.06 -16.05
CA SER A 73 0.21 -6.45 -17.00
C SER A 73 1.63 -6.35 -16.44
N GLN A 74 1.78 -5.85 -15.21
CA GLN A 74 3.08 -5.70 -14.58
C GLN A 74 3.67 -7.04 -14.14
N PRO A 75 5.00 -7.11 -13.94
CA PRO A 75 5.64 -8.28 -13.35
C PRO A 75 5.01 -8.66 -11.99
N PRO A 76 4.61 -9.92 -11.79
CA PRO A 76 3.68 -10.27 -10.72
C PRO A 76 4.32 -10.43 -9.33
N LEU A 77 5.65 -10.38 -9.22
CA LEU A 77 6.35 -10.65 -7.96
C LEU A 77 5.89 -9.75 -6.81
N TYR A 78 5.77 -8.45 -7.08
CA TYR A 78 5.30 -7.47 -6.09
C TYR A 78 3.90 -7.84 -5.56
N TYR A 79 2.99 -8.17 -6.48
CA TYR A 79 1.60 -8.48 -6.15
C TYR A 79 1.43 -9.82 -5.45
N PHE A 80 2.21 -10.84 -5.83
CA PHE A 80 2.22 -12.11 -5.13
C PHE A 80 2.71 -11.99 -3.68
N LEU A 81 3.76 -11.17 -3.46
CA LEU A 81 4.24 -10.91 -2.10
C LEU A 81 3.18 -10.15 -1.29
N GLY A 82 2.55 -9.12 -1.88
CA GLY A 82 1.43 -8.42 -1.28
C GLY A 82 0.33 -9.41 -0.85
N ALA A 83 -0.13 -10.24 -1.79
CA ALA A 83 -1.20 -11.20 -1.55
C ALA A 83 -0.83 -12.21 -0.45
N ALA A 84 0.39 -12.74 -0.46
CA ALA A 84 0.85 -13.67 0.57
C ALA A 84 0.93 -13.03 1.96
N LEU A 85 1.31 -11.75 2.04
CA LEU A 85 1.42 -11.01 3.30
C LEU A 85 0.06 -10.55 3.84
N THR A 86 -0.95 -10.38 2.98
CA THR A 86 -2.27 -9.85 3.35
C THR A 86 -3.41 -10.87 3.23
N ALA A 87 -3.19 -12.10 2.77
CA ALA A 87 -4.25 -13.10 2.56
C ALA A 87 -5.06 -13.48 3.81
N TRP A 88 -4.59 -13.13 5.00
CA TRP A 88 -5.30 -13.37 6.26
C TRP A 88 -6.23 -12.22 6.67
N VAL A 89 -6.18 -11.10 5.95
CA VAL A 89 -7.03 -9.93 6.19
C VAL A 89 -8.39 -10.17 5.54
N ASP A 90 -9.46 -10.02 6.32
CA ASP A 90 -10.82 -10.06 5.80
C ASP A 90 -11.04 -8.82 4.93
N THR A 91 -11.40 -9.05 3.67
CA THR A 91 -11.63 -8.04 2.63
C THR A 91 -13.04 -8.16 2.04
N ALA A 92 -13.97 -8.78 2.76
CA ALA A 92 -15.35 -8.98 2.30
C ALA A 92 -16.10 -7.66 2.04
N ASP A 93 -15.66 -6.55 2.65
CA ASP A 93 -16.19 -5.20 2.46
C ASP A 93 -15.47 -4.41 1.36
N PHE A 94 -14.56 -5.04 0.59
CA PHE A 94 -13.74 -4.37 -0.41
C PHE A 94 -14.56 -3.54 -1.41
N ASP A 95 -15.67 -4.09 -1.92
CA ASP A 95 -16.55 -3.40 -2.87
C ASP A 95 -17.25 -2.17 -2.25
N ASP A 96 -17.42 -2.12 -0.92
CA ASP A 96 -18.03 -0.99 -0.21
C ASP A 96 -17.02 0.13 0.03
N VAL A 97 -15.76 -0.23 0.31
CA VAL A 97 -14.67 0.72 0.63
C VAL A 97 -13.89 1.19 -0.61
N TYR A 98 -13.89 0.42 -1.69
CA TYR A 98 -13.26 0.78 -2.95
C TYR A 98 -14.08 1.86 -3.67
N GLN A 99 -13.77 3.12 -3.38
CA GLN A 99 -14.44 4.26 -4.01
C GLN A 99 -13.41 5.18 -4.65
N GLU A 100 -13.50 5.36 -5.97
CA GLU A 100 -12.67 6.35 -6.67
C GLU A 100 -13.07 7.76 -6.21
N ASN A 101 -12.11 8.54 -5.71
CA ASN A 101 -12.36 9.94 -5.37
C ASN A 101 -12.66 10.73 -6.66
N PRO A 102 -13.80 11.44 -6.77
CA PRO A 102 -14.13 12.26 -7.94
C PRO A 102 -13.22 13.49 -8.12
N HIS A 103 -12.44 13.85 -7.09
CA HIS A 103 -11.46 14.93 -7.09
C HIS A 103 -10.07 14.41 -6.67
N PRO A 104 -9.43 13.57 -7.50
CA PRO A 104 -8.10 13.07 -7.21
C PRO A 104 -7.07 14.22 -7.24
N GLN A 105 -6.12 14.18 -6.30
CA GLN A 105 -5.07 15.21 -6.13
C GLN A 105 -3.96 15.12 -7.18
#